data_AF-A0A7W4CHJ5-F1
#
_entry.id   AF-A0A7W4CHJ5-F1
#
_cell.length_a   1.000
_cell.length_b   1.000
_cell.length_c   1.000
_cell.angle_alpha   90.00
_cell.angle_beta   90.00
_cell.angle_gamma   90.00
#
_symmetry.space_group_name_H-M   'P 1'
#
loop_
_entity.id
_entity.type
_entity.pdbx_description
1 polymer ?
#
loop_
_entity_poly.entity_id
_entity_poly.type
_entity_poly.pdbx_seq_one_letter_code
_entity_poly.pdbx_strand_id
1 'polypeptide(L)'
;LKHRESLWVFLKKTSIPLTNNEAERCIRGFVIQRKISFGTTSDAGDKFRSRIHTLIETCKKRGLSAMSVLSEIITAVVAKRPYPNVFDL
;
A
#
# COMPACT_ATOMS: atom_id res chain seq x y z
N LEU A 1 19.20 20.57 5.77
CA LEU A 1 18.11 19.66 5.34
C LEU A 1 18.63 18.76 4.22
N LYS A 2 18.76 17.45 4.48
CA LYS A 2 19.39 16.45 3.58
C LYS A 2 18.69 16.27 2.22
N HIS A 3 17.44 16.73 2.08
CA HIS A 3 16.61 16.52 0.89
C HIS A 3 16.08 17.83 0.29
N ARG A 4 16.79 18.96 0.45
CA ARG A 4 16.32 20.26 -0.04
C ARG A 4 16.02 20.28 -1.54
N GLU A 5 16.80 19.56 -2.34
CA GLU A 5 16.60 19.53 -3.80
C GLU A 5 15.32 18.80 -4.23
N SER A 6 14.88 17.76 -3.49
CA SER A 6 13.69 16.99 -3.85
C SER A 6 12.40 17.81 -3.72
N LEU A 7 12.41 18.84 -2.86
CA LEU A 7 11.27 19.73 -2.64
C LEU A 7 10.91 20.58 -3.87
N TRP A 8 11.81 20.72 -4.85
CA TRP A 8 11.62 21.61 -6.00
C TRP A 8 11.54 20.86 -7.33
N VAL A 9 11.50 19.52 -7.32
CA VAL A 9 11.59 18.71 -8.55
C VAL A 9 10.39 18.94 -9.47
N PHE A 10 9.20 19.24 -8.92
CA PHE A 10 8.02 19.58 -9.71
C PHE A 10 8.21 20.84 -10.60
N LEU A 11 9.11 21.76 -10.23
CA LEU A 11 9.44 22.92 -11.07
C LEU A 11 10.20 22.53 -12.34
N LYS A 12 10.92 21.40 -12.30
CA LYS A 12 11.73 20.90 -13.43
C LYS A 12 11.03 19.80 -14.22
N LYS A 13 10.09 19.08 -13.60
CA LYS A 13 9.41 17.91 -14.19
C LYS A 13 7.90 18.06 -14.02
N THR A 14 7.21 18.43 -15.10
CA THR A 14 5.75 18.61 -15.13
C THR A 14 4.96 17.32 -14.87
N SER A 15 5.58 16.15 -15.04
CA SER A 15 4.99 14.85 -14.68
C SER A 15 4.85 14.63 -13.18
N ILE A 16 5.55 15.42 -12.35
CA ILE A 16 5.47 15.33 -10.89
C ILE A 16 4.49 16.40 -10.40
N PRO A 17 3.38 16.01 -9.74
CA PRO A 17 2.44 16.98 -9.20
C PRO A 17 3.08 17.91 -8.16
N LEU A 18 2.65 19.18 -8.14
CA LEU A 18 3.00 20.15 -7.10
C LEU A 18 2.50 19.73 -5.70
N THR A 19 1.45 18.91 -5.65
CA THR A 19 0.76 18.56 -4.41
C THR A 19 1.08 17.14 -3.95
N ASN A 20 1.14 16.93 -2.64
CA ASN A 20 1.32 15.62 -2.01
C ASN A 20 0.03 14.76 -1.97
N ASN A 21 -1.03 15.18 -2.68
CA ASN A 21 -2.36 14.58 -2.60
C ASN A 21 -2.37 13.08 -2.89
N GLU A 22 -1.52 12.62 -3.80
CA GLU A 22 -1.41 11.19 -4.13
C GLU A 22 -0.92 10.37 -2.94
N ALA A 23 0.21 10.77 -2.34
CA ALA A 23 0.77 10.05 -1.19
C ALA A 23 -0.17 10.13 0.03
N GLU A 24 -0.78 11.30 0.29
CA GLU A 24 -1.76 11.46 1.35
C GLU A 24 -2.99 10.56 1.17
N ARG A 25 -3.50 10.44 -0.07
CA ARG A 25 -4.61 9.54 -0.38
C ARG A 25 -4.23 8.09 -0.12
N CYS A 26 -3.03 7.66 -0.50
CA CYS A 26 -2.56 6.29 -0.27
C CYS A 26 -2.52 5.93 1.22
N ILE A 27 -2.09 6.84 2.10
CA ILE A 27 -2.02 6.55 3.55
C ILE A 27 -3.33 6.83 4.30
N ARG A 28 -4.27 7.58 3.70
CA ARG A 28 -5.51 8.02 4.37
C ARG A 28 -6.34 6.86 4.89
N GLY A 29 -6.47 5.79 4.11
CA GLY A 29 -7.20 4.58 4.52
C GLY A 29 -6.62 3.95 5.78
N PHE A 30 -5.29 3.84 5.85
CA PHE A 30 -4.58 3.34 7.03
C PHE A 30 -4.78 4.24 8.26
N VAL A 31 -4.67 5.57 8.08
CA VAL A 31 -4.87 6.54 9.17
C VAL A 31 -6.30 6.47 9.71
N ILE A 32 -7.30 6.40 8.84
CA ILE A 32 -8.71 6.24 9.26
C ILE A 32 -8.89 4.95 10.04
N GLN A 33 -8.39 3.82 9.52
CA GLN A 33 -8.52 2.52 10.19
C GLN A 33 -7.86 2.51 11.58
N ARG A 34 -6.69 3.14 11.73
CA ARG A 34 -6.01 3.28 13.03
C ARG A 34 -6.81 4.16 14.00
N LYS A 35 -7.48 5.20 13.51
CA LYS A 35 -8.32 6.08 14.36
C LYS A 35 -9.56 5.36 14.89
N ILE A 36 -10.22 4.55 14.05
CA ILE A 36 -11.49 3.87 14.43
C ILE A 36 -11.28 2.55 15.18
N SER A 37 -10.20 1.82 14.90
CA SER A 37 -9.94 0.49 15.47
C SER A 37 -8.77 0.46 16.45
N PHE A 38 -8.20 1.62 16.79
CA PHE A 38 -6.93 1.75 17.49
C PHE A 38 -5.77 1.04 16.74
N GLY A 39 -4.63 0.88 17.42
CA GLY A 39 -3.46 0.15 16.92
C GLY A 39 -3.49 -1.34 17.28
N THR A 40 -2.39 -2.04 17.00
CA THR A 40 -2.14 -3.37 17.56
C THR A 40 -1.08 -3.28 18.65
N THR A 41 -1.05 -4.25 19.56
CA THR A 41 -0.05 -4.34 20.64
C THR A 41 1.00 -5.42 20.37
N SER A 42 0.99 -6.05 19.19
CA SER A 42 1.90 -7.11 18.81
C SER A 42 2.62 -6.82 17.49
N ASP A 43 3.89 -7.18 17.41
CA ASP A 43 4.68 -7.06 16.18
C ASP A 43 4.03 -7.81 15.00
N ALA A 44 3.44 -8.98 15.29
CA ALA A 44 2.68 -9.75 14.29
C ALA A 44 1.46 -8.98 13.76
N GLY A 45 0.72 -8.28 14.64
CA GLY A 45 -0.42 -7.46 14.27
C GLY A 45 -0.03 -6.25 13.40
N ASP A 46 1.07 -5.58 13.75
CA ASP A 46 1.57 -4.43 12.99
C ASP A 46 2.07 -4.84 11.61
N LYS A 47 2.77 -5.98 11.50
CA LYS A 47 3.17 -6.58 10.22
C LYS A 47 1.95 -6.99 9.38
N PHE A 48 0.92 -7.57 9.99
CA PHE A 48 -0.29 -7.94 9.28
C PHE A 48 -0.99 -6.71 8.69
N ARG A 49 -1.23 -5.67 9.50
CA ARG A 49 -1.94 -4.47 9.04
C ARG A 49 -1.16 -3.73 7.95
N SER A 50 0.15 -3.57 8.12
CA SER A 50 0.98 -2.91 7.10
C SER A 50 0.92 -3.66 5.76
N ARG A 51 1.08 -4.98 5.76
CA ARG A 51 1.01 -5.81 4.54
C ARG A 51 -0.36 -5.74 3.86
N ILE A 52 -1.45 -5.84 4.61
CA ILE A 52 -2.81 -5.78 4.06
C ILE A 52 -3.10 -4.40 3.44
N HIS A 53 -2.69 -3.31 4.10
CA HIS A 53 -2.85 -1.97 3.52
C HIS A 53 -2.03 -1.78 2.26
N THR A 54 -0.76 -2.21 2.25
CA THR A 54 0.07 -2.17 1.05
C THR A 54 -0.56 -2.95 -0.10
N LEU A 55 -1.09 -4.14 0.16
CA LEU A 55 -1.78 -4.96 -0.84
C LEU A 55 -2.99 -4.22 -1.41
N ILE A 56 -3.87 -3.71 -0.55
CA ILE A 56 -5.10 -3.01 -0.94
C ILE A 56 -4.79 -1.76 -1.78
N GLU A 57 -3.86 -0.91 -1.32
CA GLU A 57 -3.50 0.31 -2.04
C GLU A 57 -2.82 0.01 -3.38
N THR A 58 -2.02 -1.05 -3.46
CA THR A 58 -1.43 -1.53 -4.72
C THR A 58 -2.51 -2.02 -5.69
N CYS A 59 -3.46 -2.81 -5.21
CA CYS A 59 -4.59 -3.28 -6.02
C CYS A 59 -5.42 -2.10 -6.56
N LYS A 60 -5.74 -1.11 -5.71
CA LYS A 60 -6.45 0.11 -6.12
C LYS A 60 -5.71 0.86 -7.23
N LYS A 61 -4.40 1.06 -7.10
CA LYS A 61 -3.59 1.74 -8.13
C LYS A 61 -3.56 0.99 -9.46
N ARG A 62 -3.65 -0.33 -9.43
CA ARG A 62 -3.62 -1.21 -10.61
C ARG A 62 -5.02 -1.53 -11.16
N GLY A 63 -6.10 -1.06 -10.54
CA GLY A 63 -7.47 -1.40 -10.94
C GLY A 63 -7.85 -2.86 -10.66
N LEU A 64 -7.17 -3.53 -9.72
CA LEU A 64 -7.40 -4.93 -9.35
C LEU A 64 -8.31 -5.05 -8.13
N SER A 65 -9.07 -6.15 -8.07
CA SER A 65 -9.86 -6.50 -6.88
C SER A 65 -8.95 -7.03 -5.77
N ALA A 66 -8.82 -6.25 -4.68
CA ALA A 66 -8.01 -6.65 -3.52
C ALA A 66 -8.48 -7.98 -2.90
N MET A 67 -9.79 -8.25 -2.91
CA MET A 67 -10.33 -9.51 -2.40
C MET A 67 -9.95 -10.69 -3.29
N SER A 68 -9.95 -10.51 -4.62
CA SER A 68 -9.56 -11.58 -5.55
C SER A 68 -8.08 -11.92 -5.40
N VAL A 69 -7.23 -10.88 -5.38
CA VAL A 69 -5.79 -11.01 -5.15
C VAL A 69 -5.48 -11.71 -3.81
N LEU A 70 -6.13 -11.26 -2.74
CA LEU A 70 -5.94 -11.87 -1.42
C LEU A 70 -6.39 -13.34 -1.40
N SER A 71 -7.52 -13.65 -2.04
CA SER A 71 -8.04 -15.02 -2.13
C SER A 71 -7.09 -15.94 -2.88
N GLU A 72 -6.50 -15.46 -3.97
CA GLU A 72 -5.50 -16.21 -4.75
C GLU A 72 -4.25 -16.53 -3.92
N ILE A 73 -3.70 -15.52 -3.24
CA ILE A 73 -2.53 -15.69 -2.35
C ILE A 73 -2.85 -16.71 -1.25
N ILE A 74 -3.97 -16.55 -0.55
CA ILE A 74 -4.35 -17.44 0.56
C ILE A 74 -4.56 -18.87 0.03
N THR A 75 -5.24 -19.03 -1.10
CA THR A 75 -5.49 -20.34 -1.71
C THR A 75 -4.18 -21.06 -2.04
N ALA A 76 -3.21 -20.35 -2.64
CA ALA A 76 -1.91 -20.92 -2.97
C ALA A 76 -1.14 -21.34 -1.71
N VAL A 77 -1.14 -20.50 -0.66
CA VAL A 77 -0.47 -20.78 0.62
C VAL A 77 -1.07 -22.00 1.32
N VAL A 78 -2.40 -22.06 1.42
CA VAL A 78 -3.11 -23.19 2.03
C VAL A 78 -2.85 -24.48 1.26
N ALA A 79 -2.83 -24.42 -0.07
CA ALA A 79 -2.52 -25.55 -0.95
C ALA A 79 -1.02 -25.89 -1.02
N LYS A 80 -0.14 -25.18 -0.29
CA LYS A 80 1.32 -25.31 -0.32
C LYS A 80 1.92 -25.22 -1.73
N ARG A 81 1.35 -24.36 -2.58
CA ARG A 81 1.84 -24.05 -3.93
C ARG A 81 2.82 -22.87 -3.86
N PRO A 82 3.64 -22.66 -4.91
CA PRO A 82 4.43 -21.44 -5.04
C PRO A 82 3.56 -20.18 -4.94
N TYR A 83 4.15 -19.09 -4.44
CA TYR A 83 3.44 -17.81 -4.35
C TYR A 83 3.05 -17.31 -5.75
N PRO A 84 1.77 -16.98 -5.98
CA PRO A 84 1.31 -16.48 -7.27
C PRO A 84 1.88 -15.09 -7.56
N ASN A 85 2.27 -14.83 -8.81
CA ASN A 85 2.65 -13.48 -9.25
C ASN A 85 1.39 -12.64 -9.54
N VAL A 86 0.66 -12.28 -8.49
CA VAL A 86 -0.60 -11.52 -8.59
C VAL A 86 -0.47 -10.10 -9.15
N PHE A 87 0.76 -9.63 -9.36
CA PHE A 87 1.07 -8.30 -9.84
C PHE A 87 1.91 -8.29 -11.12
N ASP A 88 2.23 -9.45 -11.71
CA ASP A 88 3.07 -9.54 -12.91
C ASP A 88 4.30 -8.62 -12.85
N LEU A 89 4.98 -8.63 -11.69
CA LEU A 89 6.20 -7.86 -11.45
C LEU A 89 7.43 -8.57 -12.06
#